data_AF-A0A397B1W2-F1
#
_entry.id   AF-A0A397B1W2-F1
#
_cell.length_a   1.000
_cell.length_b   1.000
_cell.length_c   1.000
_cell.angle_alpha   90.00
_cell.angle_beta   90.00
_cell.angle_gamma   90.00
#
_symmetry.space_group_name_H-M   'P 1'
#
loop_
_entity.id
_entity.type
_entity.pdbx_description
1 polymer ?
#
loop_
_entity_poly.entity_id
_entity_poly.type
_entity_poly.pdbx_seq_one_letter_code
_entity_poly.pdbx_strand_id
1 'polypeptide(L)'
;MCVLCVCSEFYFSDANLQRDLFLRNRMDAQGFVYLNVVLNFNRVKAITQFQKMAVDLPSLIRALEQAPRLTVQCKRLASGAIDPEFARLAKIRPATDWAAWVPSNPLPSNHPFELHANMAQLRRSCSSSGFAQTA
;
A
#
# COMPACT_ATOMS: atom_id res chain seq x y z
N MET A 1 14.70 4.38 12.86
CA MET A 1 14.61 4.44 11.38
C MET A 1 15.15 3.13 10.82
N CYS A 2 14.36 2.32 10.11
CA CYS A 2 14.85 1.06 9.51
C CYS A 2 15.57 1.35 8.18
N VAL A 3 16.56 0.52 7.81
CA VAL A 3 17.29 0.62 6.53
C VAL A 3 16.33 0.62 5.34
N LEU A 4 15.23 -0.14 5.42
CA LEU A 4 14.23 -0.17 4.36
C LEU A 4 13.46 1.14 4.18
N CYS A 5 13.23 1.89 5.26
CA CYS A 5 12.60 3.21 5.19
C CYS A 5 13.50 4.16 4.39
N VAL A 6 14.79 4.21 4.71
CA VAL A 6 15.77 5.07 4.04
C VAL A 6 15.86 4.75 2.55
N CYS A 7 15.89 3.47 2.19
CA CYS A 7 15.88 3.07 0.77
C CYS A 7 14.59 3.49 0.06
N SER A 8 13.44 3.31 0.70
CA SER A 8 12.15 3.72 0.14
C SER A 8 12.08 5.25 -0.03
N GLU A 9 12.52 6.03 0.96
CA GLU A 9 12.59 7.49 0.88
C GLU A 9 13.52 7.97 -0.25
N PHE A 10 14.61 7.25 -0.52
CA PHE A 10 15.48 7.55 -1.66
C PHE A 10 14.77 7.30 -2.99
N TYR A 11 14.05 6.18 -3.13
CA TYR A 11 13.27 5.87 -4.35
C TYR A 11 12.16 6.89 -4.61
N PHE A 12 11.52 7.39 -3.56
CA PHE A 12 10.46 8.41 -3.65
C PHE A 12 10.99 9.85 -3.61
N SER A 13 12.31 10.06 -3.69
CA SER A 13 12.86 11.41 -3.80
C SER A 13 12.57 12.01 -5.18
N ASP A 14 12.38 13.33 -5.25
CA ASP A 14 12.09 14.05 -6.49
C ASP A 14 13.14 13.79 -7.58
N ALA A 15 14.42 13.76 -7.20
CA ALA A 15 15.52 13.47 -8.11
C ALA A 15 15.42 12.06 -8.73
N ASN A 16 14.92 11.07 -7.97
CA ASN A 16 14.68 9.73 -8.51
C ASN A 16 13.40 9.68 -9.34
N LEU A 17 12.30 10.24 -8.84
CA LEU A 17 11.00 10.25 -9.54
C LEU A 17 11.07 10.96 -10.90
N GLN A 18 11.92 11.97 -11.04
CA GLN A 18 12.15 12.64 -12.32
C GLN A 18 12.70 11.67 -13.40
N ARG A 19 13.50 10.68 -13.00
CA ARG A 19 14.17 9.74 -13.91
C ARG A 19 13.49 8.38 -13.97
N ASP A 20 12.82 7.98 -12.90
CA ASP A 20 12.25 6.65 -12.71
C ASP A 20 10.79 6.59 -13.20
N LEU A 21 10.65 6.45 -14.53
CA LEU A 21 9.35 6.29 -15.18
C LEU A 21 8.63 5.00 -14.77
N PHE A 22 9.38 3.96 -14.37
CA PHE A 22 8.77 2.71 -13.90
C PHE A 22 7.98 2.95 -12.62
N LEU A 23 8.59 3.64 -11.65
CA LEU A 23 7.92 3.94 -10.38
C LEU A 23 6.68 4.84 -10.61
N ARG A 24 6.78 5.84 -11.49
CA ARG A 24 5.65 6.71 -11.86
C ARG A 24 4.51 5.96 -12.53
N ASN A 25 4.81 5.05 -13.45
CA ASN A 25 3.80 4.22 -14.11
C ASN A 25 3.11 3.22 -13.17
N ARG A 26 3.68 3.00 -11.98
CA ARG A 26 3.09 2.15 -10.93
C ARG A 26 2.30 2.94 -9.90
N MET A 27 2.26 4.28 -10.00
CA MET A 27 1.40 5.12 -9.17
C MET A 27 -0.04 5.04 -9.65
N ASP A 28 -0.96 4.95 -8.69
CA ASP A 28 -2.38 5.15 -8.93
C ASP A 28 -2.76 6.63 -8.92
N ALA A 29 -4.06 6.92 -9.12
CA ALA A 29 -4.58 8.28 -9.15
C ALA A 29 -4.38 9.06 -7.83
N GLN A 30 -4.04 8.37 -6.75
CA GLN A 30 -3.76 8.94 -5.42
C GLN A 30 -2.24 8.94 -5.11
N GLY A 31 -1.40 8.62 -6.10
CA GLY A 31 0.06 8.58 -5.96
C GLY A 31 0.59 7.37 -5.19
N PHE A 32 -0.25 6.37 -4.91
CA PHE A 32 0.16 5.18 -4.18
C PHE A 32 0.71 4.10 -5.10
N VAL A 33 1.73 3.41 -4.59
CA VAL A 33 2.39 2.26 -5.22
C VAL A 33 2.29 1.06 -4.27
N TYR A 34 2.04 -0.13 -4.81
CA TYR A 34 2.02 -1.35 -4.00
C TYR A 34 3.39 -1.60 -3.34
N LEU A 35 3.37 -1.92 -2.05
CA LEU A 35 4.57 -2.27 -1.28
C LEU A 35 5.33 -3.43 -1.93
N ASN A 36 4.60 -4.41 -2.49
CA ASN A 36 5.19 -5.53 -3.22
C ASN A 36 6.07 -5.09 -4.41
N VAL A 37 5.73 -3.99 -5.10
CA VAL A 37 6.53 -3.47 -6.21
C VAL A 37 7.87 -2.95 -5.70
N VAL A 38 7.85 -2.20 -4.60
CA VAL A 38 9.06 -1.63 -3.99
C VAL A 38 9.92 -2.72 -3.35
N LEU A 39 9.30 -3.73 -2.74
CA LEU A 39 9.99 -4.93 -2.25
C LEU A 39 10.68 -5.71 -3.38
N ASN A 40 10.16 -5.61 -4.60
CA ASN A 40 10.72 -6.31 -5.76
C ASN A 40 11.91 -5.57 -6.39
N PHE A 41 12.25 -4.35 -5.94
CA PHE A 41 13.40 -3.61 -6.45
C PHE A 41 14.73 -4.27 -6.07
N ASN A 42 15.70 -4.24 -7.00
CA ASN A 42 16.96 -4.94 -6.86
C ASN A 42 17.73 -4.56 -5.58
N ARG A 43 17.75 -3.27 -5.19
CA ARG A 43 18.42 -2.85 -3.95
C ARG A 43 17.68 -3.32 -2.70
N VAL A 44 16.35 -3.25 -2.71
CA VAL A 44 15.54 -3.73 -1.59
C VAL A 44 15.70 -5.24 -1.41
N LYS A 45 15.62 -6.00 -2.50
CA LYS A 45 15.90 -7.46 -2.51
C LYS A 45 17.29 -7.78 -1.98
N ALA A 46 18.32 -7.07 -2.45
CA ALA A 46 19.68 -7.31 -2.00
C ALA A 46 19.81 -7.09 -0.48
N ILE A 47 19.17 -6.05 0.07
CA ILE A 47 19.19 -5.76 1.52
C ILE A 47 18.44 -6.84 2.31
N THR A 48 17.24 -7.23 1.88
CA THR A 48 16.43 -8.24 2.57
C THR A 48 17.09 -9.62 2.55
N GLN A 49 17.71 -9.99 1.42
CA GLN A 49 18.49 -11.23 1.29
C GLN A 49 19.78 -11.20 2.11
N PHE A 50 20.54 -10.10 2.04
CA PHE A 50 21.82 -9.95 2.74
C PHE A 50 21.65 -10.01 4.27
N GLN A 51 20.62 -9.36 4.80
CA GLN A 51 20.37 -9.34 6.25
C GLN A 51 19.69 -10.63 6.76
N LYS A 52 19.41 -11.62 5.89
CA LYS A 52 18.56 -12.78 6.19
C LYS A 52 17.29 -12.39 6.96
N MET A 53 16.76 -11.20 6.65
CA MET A 53 15.67 -10.63 7.39
C MET A 53 14.40 -11.35 6.97
N ALA A 54 13.82 -12.16 7.86
CA ALA A 54 12.45 -12.63 7.69
C ALA A 54 11.54 -11.38 7.71
N VAL A 55 11.16 -10.90 6.53
CA VAL A 55 10.37 -9.66 6.41
C VAL A 55 8.94 -9.98 6.81
N ASP A 56 8.64 -9.80 8.10
CA ASP A 56 7.26 -9.76 8.56
C ASP A 56 6.60 -8.49 8.02
N LEU A 57 5.69 -8.63 7.04
CA LEU A 57 5.04 -7.49 6.39
C LEU A 57 4.32 -6.57 7.39
N PRO A 58 3.55 -7.07 8.37
CA PRO A 58 2.96 -6.24 9.43
C PRO A 58 4.00 -5.40 10.18
N SER A 59 5.10 -5.99 10.62
CA SER A 59 6.18 -5.27 11.30
C SER A 59 6.84 -4.23 10.39
N LEU A 60 7.05 -4.56 9.11
CA LEU A 60 7.59 -3.63 8.13
C LEU A 60 6.66 -2.44 7.90
N ILE A 61 5.37 -2.68 7.72
CA ILE A 61 4.36 -1.64 7.55
C ILE A 61 4.41 -0.66 8.74
N ARG A 62 4.46 -1.18 9.97
CA ARG A 62 4.62 -0.33 11.17
C ARG A 62 5.91 0.48 11.14
N ALA A 63 7.02 -0.10 10.68
CA ALA A 63 8.29 0.62 10.58
C ALA A 63 8.24 1.72 9.52
N LEU A 64 7.58 1.47 8.38
CA LEU A 64 7.37 2.46 7.31
C LEU A 64 6.41 3.58 7.75
N GLU A 65 5.42 3.29 8.58
CA GLU A 65 4.53 4.31 9.17
C GLU A 65 5.26 5.31 10.07
N GLN A 66 6.42 4.93 10.64
CA GLN A 66 7.26 5.84 11.42
C GLN A 66 8.12 6.76 10.52
N ALA A 67 8.14 6.56 9.20
CA ALA A 67 8.91 7.38 8.28
C ALA A 67 8.15 8.67 7.96
N PRO A 68 8.70 9.86 8.27
CA PRO A 68 7.97 11.13 8.13
C PRO A 68 7.73 11.55 6.68
N ARG A 69 8.52 11.02 5.74
CA ARG A 69 8.44 11.38 4.31
C ARG A 69 7.57 10.43 3.49
N LEU A 70 7.03 9.38 4.11
CA LEU A 70 6.22 8.37 3.44
C LEU A 70 4.85 8.27 4.11
N THR A 71 3.83 7.98 3.32
CA THR A 71 2.51 7.63 3.80
C THR A 71 2.21 6.20 3.40
N VAL A 72 1.80 5.39 4.38
CA VAL A 72 1.48 3.98 4.19
C VAL A 72 -0.02 3.78 4.31
N GLN A 73 -0.59 3.02 3.39
CA GLN A 73 -1.99 2.60 3.41
C GLN A 73 -2.05 1.10 3.60
N CYS A 74 -2.70 0.66 4.67
CA CYS A 74 -2.92 -0.76 4.98
C CYS A 74 -4.31 -0.98 5.56
N LYS A 75 -4.84 -2.20 5.45
CA LYS A 75 -6.09 -2.59 6.12
C LYS A 75 -5.78 -3.08 7.53
N ARG A 76 -6.57 -2.58 8.47
CA ARG A 76 -6.52 -2.96 9.88
C ARG A 76 -7.80 -3.70 10.25
N LEU A 77 -7.67 -4.68 11.15
CA LEU A 77 -8.80 -5.33 11.80
C LEU A 77 -9.45 -4.36 12.80
N ALA A 78 -10.67 -4.70 13.25
CA ALA A 78 -11.36 -3.98 14.32
C ALA A 78 -10.54 -3.89 15.63
N SER A 79 -9.61 -4.84 15.85
CA SER A 79 -8.67 -4.83 16.97
C SER A 79 -7.49 -3.86 16.80
N GLY A 80 -7.39 -3.16 15.66
CA GLY A 80 -6.27 -2.28 15.33
C GLY A 80 -5.02 -3.00 14.80
N ALA A 81 -5.01 -4.34 14.80
CA ALA A 81 -3.95 -5.14 14.20
C ALA A 81 -3.96 -5.01 12.67
N ILE A 82 -2.78 -5.12 12.04
CA ILE A 82 -2.66 -5.14 10.59
C ILE A 82 -3.11 -6.51 10.10
N ASP A 83 -3.96 -6.53 9.08
CA ASP A 83 -4.49 -7.77 8.53
C ASP A 83 -3.41 -8.50 7.72
N PRO A 84 -3.00 -9.73 8.10
CA PRO A 84 -1.90 -10.44 7.44
C PRO A 84 -2.24 -10.81 5.99
N GLU A 85 -3.51 -11.05 5.65
CA GLU A 85 -3.91 -11.33 4.26
C GLU A 85 -3.75 -10.09 3.39
N PHE A 86 -4.07 -8.92 3.95
CA PHE A 86 -4.03 -7.65 3.25
C PHE A 86 -2.69 -6.92 3.39
N ALA A 87 -1.79 -7.38 4.25
CA ALA A 87 -0.46 -6.80 4.41
C ALA A 87 0.32 -6.80 3.08
N ARG A 88 0.12 -7.81 2.23
CA ARG A 88 0.70 -7.89 0.87
C ARG A 88 0.18 -6.83 -0.09
N LEU A 89 -1.03 -6.34 0.17
CA LEU A 89 -1.72 -5.32 -0.61
C LEU A 89 -1.46 -3.92 -0.06
N ALA A 90 -0.64 -3.77 0.98
CA ALA A 90 -0.26 -2.47 1.50
C ALA A 90 0.34 -1.60 0.39
N LYS A 91 0.07 -0.31 0.46
CA LYS A 91 0.56 0.68 -0.51
C LYS A 91 1.34 1.77 0.20
N ILE A 92 2.28 2.36 -0.51
CA ILE A 92 3.12 3.46 -0.02
C ILE A 92 3.17 4.59 -1.04
N ARG A 93 3.24 5.82 -0.54
CA ARG A 93 3.41 7.02 -1.36
C ARG A 93 4.31 8.05 -0.67
N PRO A 94 4.83 9.05 -1.40
CA PRO A 94 5.43 10.23 -0.79
C PRO A 94 4.40 10.98 0.07
N ALA A 95 4.81 11.47 1.25
CA ALA A 95 3.94 12.25 2.12
C ALA A 95 3.54 13.59 1.48
N THR A 96 4.50 14.27 0.84
CA THR A 96 4.33 15.56 0.14
C THR A 96 4.62 15.40 -1.35
N ASP A 97 4.16 16.37 -2.16
CA ASP A 97 4.52 16.53 -3.59
C ASP A 97 4.20 15.35 -4.53
N TRP A 98 3.54 14.31 -4.02
CA TRP A 98 3.15 13.10 -4.77
C TRP A 98 2.27 13.43 -5.99
N ALA A 99 1.43 14.46 -5.89
CA ALA A 99 0.48 14.85 -6.94
C ALA A 99 1.18 15.29 -8.23
N ALA A 100 2.37 15.89 -8.13
CA ALA A 100 3.16 16.31 -9.29
C ALA A 100 3.71 15.11 -10.09
N TRP A 101 3.77 13.93 -9.46
CA TRP A 101 4.38 12.73 -10.02
C TRP A 101 3.38 11.73 -10.60
N VAL A 102 2.08 11.93 -10.33
CA VAL A 102 0.98 11.12 -10.87
C VAL A 102 0.93 11.28 -12.41
N PRO A 103 0.96 10.20 -13.19
CA PRO A 103 0.88 10.29 -14.65
C PRO A 103 -0.53 10.68 -15.11
N SER A 104 -0.65 11.25 -16.32
CA SER A 104 -1.94 11.71 -16.88
C SER A 104 -2.97 10.59 -17.08
N ASN A 105 -2.51 9.34 -17.24
CA ASN A 105 -3.34 8.15 -17.27
C ASN A 105 -2.94 7.22 -16.11
N PRO A 106 -3.33 7.54 -14.87
CA PRO A 106 -2.92 6.76 -13.71
C PRO A 106 -3.59 5.39 -13.72
N LEU A 107 -2.94 4.43 -13.07
CA LEU A 107 -3.58 3.14 -12.85
C LEU A 107 -4.91 3.35 -12.11
N PRO A 108 -6.00 2.67 -12.51
CA PRO A 108 -7.24 2.78 -11.81
C PRO A 108 -6.97 2.45 -10.34
N SER A 109 -7.51 3.26 -9.45
CA SER A 109 -7.57 2.96 -8.02
C SER A 109 -8.56 1.80 -7.78
N ASN A 110 -8.46 0.71 -8.55
CA ASN A 110 -9.04 -0.57 -8.20
C ASN A 110 -8.20 -1.10 -7.04
N HIS A 111 -8.49 -0.56 -5.88
CA HIS A 111 -8.00 -1.08 -4.63
C HIS A 111 -8.62 -2.48 -4.53
N PRO A 112 -7.85 -3.58 -4.47
CA PRO A 112 -8.41 -4.91 -4.22
C PRO A 112 -9.20 -4.96 -2.90
N PHE A 113 -9.04 -3.96 -2.04
CA PHE A 113 -9.85 -3.75 -0.86
C PHE A 113 -11.25 -3.21 -1.14
N GLU A 114 -11.50 -2.52 -2.27
CA GLU A 114 -12.87 -2.10 -2.66
C GLU A 114 -13.68 -3.26 -3.22
N LEU A 115 -13.10 -4.14 -4.04
CA LEU A 115 -13.79 -5.34 -4.51
C LEU A 115 -14.17 -6.27 -3.33
N HIS A 116 -13.26 -6.46 -2.37
CA HIS A 116 -13.55 -7.23 -1.16
C HIS A 116 -14.42 -6.48 -0.14
N ALA A 117 -14.33 -5.16 -0.03
CA ALA A 117 -15.25 -4.36 0.79
C ALA A 117 -16.66 -4.38 0.20
N ASN A 118 -16.80 -4.20 -1.12
CA ASN A 118 -18.08 -4.33 -1.82
C ASN A 118 -18.64 -5.75 -1.68
N MET A 119 -17.85 -6.81 -1.82
CA MET A 119 -18.34 -8.17 -1.54
C MET A 119 -18.73 -8.40 -0.07
N ALA A 120 -18.01 -7.82 0.89
CA ALA A 120 -18.34 -7.87 2.32
C ALA A 120 -19.55 -6.98 2.70
N GLN A 121 -19.85 -5.94 1.91
CA GLN A 121 -21.04 -5.11 2.02
C GLN A 121 -22.25 -5.76 1.33
N LEU A 122 -22.07 -6.39 0.16
CA LEU A 122 -23.10 -7.16 -0.53
C LEU A 122 -23.55 -8.40 0.26
N ARG A 123 -22.63 -9.07 0.96
CA ARG A 123 -23.01 -10.14 1.92
C ARG A 123 -23.85 -9.63 3.09
N ARG A 124 -23.70 -8.36 3.49
CA ARG A 124 -24.50 -7.74 4.56
C ARG A 124 -25.85 -7.21 4.07
N SER A 125 -25.94 -6.66 2.86
CA SER A 125 -27.23 -6.20 2.29
C SER A 125 -28.17 -7.35 1.89
N CYS A 126 -27.62 -8.53 1.57
CA CYS A 126 -28.43 -9.74 1.37
C CYS A 126 -28.94 -10.37 2.68
N SER A 127 -28.47 -9.91 3.86
CA SER A 127 -28.97 -10.37 5.17
C SER A 127 -30.04 -9.45 5.78
N SER A 128 -30.34 -8.30 5.18
CA SER A 128 -31.35 -7.35 5.68
C SER A 128 -32.59 -7.23 4.77
N SER A 129 -32.71 -8.06 3.74
CA SER A 129 -33.89 -8.12 2.87
C SER A 129 -34.58 -9.48 3.03
N GLY A 130 -35.01 -9.78 4.25
CA GLY A 130 -35.67 -11.02 4.64
C GLY A 130 -36.80 -10.75 5.64
N PHE A 131 -37.86 -10.13 5.14
CA PHE A 131 -39.24 -10.22 5.63
C PHE A 131 -39.54 -9.71 7.06
N ALA A 132 -39.84 -8.41 7.13
CA ALA A 132 -40.89 -7.92 8.03
C ALA A 132 -42.23 -8.00 7.29
N GLN A 133 -43.15 -8.87 7.75
CA GLN A 133 -44.60 -8.75 7.63
C GLN A 133 -45.25 -9.90 8.43
N THR A 134 -45.68 -9.67 9.68
CA THR A 134 -47.08 -9.41 10.08
C THR A 134 -48.13 -10.27 9.38
N ALA A 135 -48.62 -11.30 10.08
CA ALA A 135 -50.02 -11.49 10.50
C ALA A 135 -50.12 -12.79 11.31
#